data_AF-S2J4V8-F1
#
_entry.id   AF-S2J4V8-F1
#
_cell.length_a   1.000
_cell.length_b   1.000
_cell.length_c   1.000
_cell.angle_alpha   90.00
_cell.angle_beta   90.00
_cell.angle_gamma   90.00
#
_symmetry.space_group_name_H-M   'P 1'
#
loop_
_entity.id
_entity.type
_entity.pdbx_description
1 polymer ?
#
loop_
_entity_poly.entity_id
_entity_poly.type
_entity_poly.pdbx_seq_one_letter_code
_entity_poly.pdbx_strand_id
1 'polypeptide(L)'
;MTKEAKLVEYLLRLRIYTNGLSMKQVVGHFNPLPDENCGFRALALAITGNQEQYKLLKAKVIAILNKKNVFYQQIFGSFPSSKPSS
;
A
#
# COMPACT_ATOMS: atom_id res chain seq x y z
N MET A 1 9.75 -5.00 -25.62
CA MET A 1 9.14 -6.17 -24.92
C MET A 1 7.77 -6.45 -25.47
N THR A 2 7.48 -7.70 -25.82
CA THR A 2 6.17 -8.16 -26.30
C THR A 2 5.18 -8.28 -25.13
N LYS A 3 3.87 -8.28 -25.42
CA LYS A 3 2.81 -8.41 -24.39
C LYS A 3 2.96 -9.71 -23.58
N GLU A 4 3.32 -10.79 -24.26
CA GLU A 4 3.61 -12.11 -23.65
C GLU A 4 4.73 -12.04 -22.61
N ALA A 5 5.83 -11.35 -22.91
CA ALA A 5 6.96 -11.22 -21.99
C ALA A 5 6.56 -10.50 -20.69
N LYS A 6 5.69 -9.47 -20.78
CA LYS A 6 5.17 -8.76 -19.60
C LYS A 6 4.25 -9.64 -18.76
N LEU A 7 3.41 -10.45 -19.41
CA LEU A 7 2.51 -11.38 -18.73
C LEU A 7 3.29 -12.44 -17.95
N VAL A 8 4.32 -13.03 -18.58
CA VAL A 8 5.20 -14.01 -17.95
C VAL A 8 5.93 -13.42 -16.74
N GLU A 9 6.46 -12.19 -16.86
CA GLU A 9 7.11 -11.51 -15.73
C GLU A 9 6.13 -11.25 -14.57
N TYR A 10 4.90 -10.82 -14.88
CA TYR A 10 3.86 -10.58 -13.88
C TYR A 10 3.47 -11.87 -13.14
N LEU A 11 3.28 -12.97 -13.86
CA LEU A 11 2.97 -14.28 -13.27
C LEU A 11 4.12 -14.81 -12.41
N LEU A 12 5.37 -14.62 -12.84
CA LEU A 12 6.55 -14.96 -12.05
C LEU A 12 6.61 -14.17 -10.74
N ARG A 13 6.34 -12.86 -10.78
CA ARG A 13 6.27 -12.05 -9.57
C ARG A 13 5.16 -12.50 -8.63
N LEU A 14 3.96 -12.75 -9.14
CA LEU A 14 2.84 -13.28 -8.35
C LEU A 14 3.20 -14.59 -7.64
N ARG A 15 3.90 -15.49 -8.34
CA ARG A 15 4.38 -16.74 -7.75
C ARG A 15 5.34 -16.51 -6.59
N ILE A 16 6.26 -15.54 -6.71
CA ILE A 16 7.18 -15.19 -5.63
C ILE A 16 6.42 -14.57 -4.45
N TYR A 17 5.47 -13.67 -4.70
CA TYR A 17 4.66 -13.04 -3.64
C TYR A 17 3.75 -14.01 -2.89
N THR A 18 3.39 -15.13 -3.52
CA THR A 18 2.52 -16.15 -2.92
C THR A 18 3.28 -17.36 -2.38
N ASN A 19 4.60 -17.44 -2.60
CA ASN A 19 5.44 -18.50 -2.03
C ASN A 19 5.44 -18.42 -0.50
N GLY A 20 5.03 -19.49 0.16
CA GLY A 20 4.94 -19.59 1.62
C GLY A 20 3.59 -19.18 2.21
N LEU A 21 2.65 -18.68 1.40
CA LEU A 21 1.26 -18.51 1.81
C LEU A 21 0.50 -19.82 1.60
N SER A 22 -0.20 -20.29 2.63
CA SER A 22 -1.13 -21.42 2.51
C SER A 22 -2.27 -21.07 1.54
N MET A 23 -2.88 -22.05 0.87
CA MET A 23 -4.06 -21.82 0.02
C MET A 23 -5.15 -21.01 0.72
N LYS A 24 -5.32 -21.14 2.05
CA LYS A 24 -6.26 -20.35 2.85
C LYS A 24 -5.86 -18.87 2.99
N GLN A 25 -4.56 -18.55 2.93
CA GLN A 25 -4.04 -17.18 2.87
C GLN A 25 -4.05 -16.61 1.44
N VAL A 26 -4.03 -17.49 0.43
CA VAL A 26 -4.11 -17.12 -1.00
C VAL A 26 -5.57 -16.93 -1.44
N VAL A 27 -6.54 -17.58 -0.79
CA VAL A 27 -7.98 -17.34 -0.98
C VAL A 27 -8.30 -15.93 -0.49
N GLY A 28 -8.43 -15.00 -1.43
CA GLY A 28 -8.67 -13.59 -1.14
C GLY A 28 -7.60 -12.63 -1.66
N HIS A 29 -6.76 -13.05 -2.63
CA HIS A 29 -5.90 -12.11 -3.35
C HIS A 29 -6.76 -11.00 -3.99
N PHE A 30 -6.82 -9.86 -3.32
CA PHE A 30 -7.53 -8.71 -3.82
C PHE A 30 -6.63 -7.99 -4.81
N ASN A 31 -7.11 -7.89 -6.05
CA ASN A 31 -6.55 -7.01 -7.06
C ASN A 31 -7.26 -5.66 -6.96
N PRO A 32 -6.74 -4.68 -6.20
CA PRO A 32 -7.29 -3.33 -6.24
C PRO A 32 -7.21 -2.78 -7.66
N LEU A 33 -8.08 -1.82 -7.98
CA LEU A 33 -7.93 -1.04 -9.21
C LEU A 33 -6.50 -0.47 -9.27
N PRO A 34 -5.84 -0.49 -10.45
CA PRO A 34 -4.46 -0.06 -10.62
C PRO A 34 -4.36 1.48 -10.64
N ASP A 35 -4.86 2.10 -9.57
CA ASP A 35 -4.72 3.53 -9.31
C ASP A 35 -3.71 3.76 -8.16
N GLU A 36 -3.37 5.02 -7.94
CA GLU A 36 -2.47 5.43 -6.85
C GLU A 36 -3.10 5.27 -5.45
N ASN A 37 -4.25 4.60 -5.32
CA ASN A 37 -4.95 4.38 -4.07
C ASN A 37 -5.05 2.89 -3.70
N CYS A 38 -4.28 2.01 -4.37
CA CYS A 38 -4.33 0.55 -4.18
C CYS A 38 -4.26 0.11 -2.70
N GLY A 39 -3.40 0.75 -1.89
CA GLY A 39 -3.28 0.47 -0.46
C GLY A 39 -4.54 0.82 0.34
N PHE A 40 -5.15 1.99 0.08
CA PHE A 40 -6.41 2.39 0.73
C PHE A 40 -7.60 1.58 0.24
N ARG A 41 -7.62 1.16 -1.03
CA ARG A 41 -8.65 0.28 -1.57
C ARG A 41 -8.60 -1.10 -0.94
N ALA A 42 -7.40 -1.67 -0.82
CA ALA A 42 -7.20 -2.95 -0.14
C ALA A 42 -7.64 -2.87 1.31
N LEU A 43 -7.28 -1.79 2.01
CA LEU A 43 -7.69 -1.58 3.39
C LEU A 43 -9.20 -1.37 3.53
N ALA A 44 -9.84 -0.63 2.62
CA ALA A 44 -11.29 -0.44 2.60
C ALA A 44 -12.02 -1.76 2.38
N LEU A 45 -11.58 -2.57 1.41
CA LEU A 45 -12.16 -3.90 1.22
C LEU A 45 -11.99 -4.79 2.45
N ALA A 46 -10.81 -4.79 3.07
CA ALA A 46 -10.53 -5.63 4.24
C ALA A 46 -11.39 -5.25 5.46
N ILE A 47 -11.70 -3.96 5.63
CA ILE A 47 -12.47 -3.46 6.79
C ILE A 47 -13.98 -3.50 6.52
N THR A 48 -14.41 -3.09 5.32
CA THR A 48 -15.84 -2.81 5.03
C THR A 48 -16.43 -3.68 3.93
N GLY A 49 -15.62 -4.51 3.28
CA GLY A 49 -16.04 -5.28 2.11
C GLY A 49 -16.27 -4.43 0.85
N ASN A 50 -15.97 -3.12 0.87
CA ASN A 50 -16.23 -2.22 -0.26
C ASN A 50 -15.04 -1.29 -0.54
N GLN A 51 -14.32 -1.56 -1.63
CA GLN A 51 -13.16 -0.76 -2.05
C GLN A 51 -13.49 0.70 -2.40
N GLU A 52 -14.74 1.01 -2.78
CA GLU A 52 -15.14 2.37 -3.16
C GLU A 52 -15.19 3.32 -1.95
N GLN A 53 -15.20 2.77 -0.73
CA GLN A 53 -15.12 3.56 0.50
C GLN A 53 -13.70 4.08 0.80
N TYR A 54 -12.71 3.82 -0.05
CA TYR A 54 -11.32 4.22 0.17
C TYR A 54 -11.15 5.72 0.44
N LYS A 55 -11.96 6.60 -0.18
CA LYS A 55 -11.88 8.05 0.03
C LYS A 55 -12.22 8.44 1.46
N LEU A 56 -13.32 7.90 1.99
CA LEU A 56 -13.74 8.14 3.36
C LEU A 56 -12.73 7.56 4.36
N LEU A 57 -12.25 6.35 4.08
CA LEU A 57 -11.22 5.71 4.90
C LEU A 57 -9.93 6.53 4.93
N LYS A 58 -9.43 6.97 3.76
CA LYS A 58 -8.24 7.82 3.63
C LYS A 58 -8.39 9.11 4.44
N ALA A 59 -9.52 9.79 4.35
CA ALA A 59 -9.79 11.00 5.14
C ALA A 59 -9.74 10.74 6.65
N LYS A 60 -10.36 9.64 7.12
CA LYS A 60 -10.33 9.24 8.54
C LYS A 60 -8.93 8.89 9.03
N VAL A 61 -8.17 8.12 8.24
CA VAL A 61 -6.78 7.76 8.56
C VAL A 61 -5.92 9.02 8.68
N ILE A 62 -5.99 9.93 7.71
CA ILE A 62 -5.26 11.21 7.75
C ILE A 62 -5.63 12.02 8.99
N ALA A 63 -6.92 12.10 9.33
CA ALA A 63 -7.35 12.81 10.54
C ALA A 63 -6.76 12.20 11.82
N ILE A 64 -6.67 10.87 11.92
CA ILE A 64 -6.04 10.18 13.06
C ILE A 64 -4.53 10.44 13.09
N LEU A 65 -3.85 10.35 11.94
CA LEU A 65 -2.41 10.62 11.85
C LEU A 65 -2.10 12.07 12.22
N ASN A 66 -2.92 13.03 11.77
CA ASN A 66 -2.76 14.45 12.07
C ASN A 66 -2.92 14.75 13.57
N LYS A 67 -3.79 14.00 14.29
CA LYS A 67 -3.87 14.11 15.75
C LYS A 67 -2.56 13.72 16.45
N LYS A 68 -1.74 12.89 15.81
CA LYS A 68 -0.41 12.47 16.28
C LYS A 68 0.71 13.05 15.40
N ASN A 69 0.47 14.18 14.74
CA ASN A 69 1.40 14.74 13.76
C ASN A 69 2.79 15.00 14.36
N VAL A 70 2.88 15.47 15.59
CA VAL A 70 4.18 15.72 16.26
C VAL A 70 5.03 14.45 16.32
N PHE A 71 4.44 13.32 16.71
CA PHE A 71 5.12 12.03 16.75
C PHE A 71 5.58 11.58 15.35
N TYR A 72 4.69 11.70 14.36
CA TYR A 72 5.03 11.29 13.00
C TYR A 72 6.02 12.22 12.29
N GLN A 73 6.03 13.51 12.62
CA GLN A 73 7.05 14.46 12.14
C GLN A 73 8.43 14.14 12.70
N GLN A 74 8.54 13.59 13.91
CA GLN A 74 9.84 13.16 14.44
C GLN A 74 10.40 11.94 13.69
N ILE A 75 9.53 11.05 13.22
CA ILE A 75 9.93 9.82 12.52
C ILE A 75 10.18 10.07 11.03
N PHE A 76 9.31 10.86 10.40
CA PHE A 76 9.26 11.03 8.94
C PHE A 76 9.58 12.45 8.46
N GLY A 77 9.69 13.41 9.37
CA GLY A 77 10.12 14.76 9.04
C GLY A 77 11.59 14.77 8.62
N SER A 78 11.96 15.75 7.80
CA SER A 78 13.35 15.94 7.40
C SER A 78 14.20 16.24 8.63
N PHE A 79 15.21 15.40 8.89
CA PHE A 79 16.35 15.82 9.70
C PHE A 79 16.93 17.10 9.09
N PRO A 80 17.30 18.12 9.88
CA PRO A 80 18.08 19.21 9.33
C PRO A 80 19.32 18.59 8.70
N SER A 81 19.46 18.76 7.38
CA SER A 81 20.65 18.35 6.64
C SER A 81 21.85 18.88 7.43
N SER A 82 22.69 17.98 7.93
CA SER A 82 23.98 18.34 8.51
C SER A 82 24.81 18.98 7.39
N LYS A 83 24.69 20.30 7.22
CA LYS A 83 25.69 21.04 6.46
C LYS A 83 27.01 20.79 7.19
N PRO A 84 28.04 20.28 6.50
CA PRO A 84 29.36 20.20 7.11
C PRO A 84 29.79 21.63 7.45
N SER A 85 30.18 21.85 8.70
CA SER A 85 30.83 23.08 9.13
C SER A 85 32.04 23.33 8.23
N SER A 86 32.07 24.50 7.57
CA SER A 86 33.21 24.95 6.75
C SER A 86 34.46 25.19 7.60
#